data_AF-A0A971C3P6-F1
#
_entry.id   AF-A0A971C3P6-F1
#
_cell.length_a   1.000
_cell.length_b   1.000
_cell.length_c   1.000
_cell.angle_alpha   90.00
_cell.angle_beta   90.00
_cell.angle_gamma   90.00
#
_symmetry.space_group_name_H-M   'P 1'
#
loop_
_entity.id
_entity.type
_entity.pdbx_description
1 polymer ?
#
loop_
_entity_poly.entity_id
_entity_poly.type
_entity_poly.pdbx_seq_one_letter_code
_entity_poly.pdbx_strand_id
1 'polypeptide(L)'
;MPPMRRDPVSREWLRLLFALALAMVLMLRPGLGAFAQEPHAGGVVGAWPPEASALEGQGAAAAGTGWKVVYIVGDVDGLEGPTTRLYIGHAQEQAAQLRAQGFTVTEFYAPNNHWPDIVAAAAGAHALIYAGHGMRWGGSDALVGGMKLNAGESVHPDQIRSDLRMAPGAVAILNHACYSAGSSEEDVHGTTFETAERRVALYSLPFLEAGFSGYYASWYYYFPAALLTSLASGLTYSQAYEAYHDFNPATVTRLSHSLSPGDVLWLDYDDWESWEGLQYSYAFAGDPGHRLGQDPTPAPTLSLSHADLSALSRPGGAPQTVSIQVLAEGDVLPPWEAWVEGGSASWLTLEPRPAEGSLLVHLQPPAVAGDLSAQVIVQPLYYPPLRLPVSLTVAHLTLLPEVRRAG
;
A
#
# COMPACT_ATOMS: atom_id res chain seq x y z
N MET A 1 31.54 1.86 67.85
CA MET A 1 30.55 1.93 66.76
C MET A 1 31.29 2.34 65.49
N PRO A 2 31.57 1.41 64.56
CA PRO A 2 32.15 1.73 63.26
C PRO A 2 31.05 2.14 62.25
N PRO A 3 31.40 2.92 61.20
CA PRO A 3 30.44 3.50 60.27
C PRO A 3 29.89 2.50 59.26
N MET A 4 28.59 2.65 58.95
CA MET A 4 27.88 1.95 57.88
C MET A 4 28.51 2.25 56.51
N ARG A 5 28.90 1.18 55.81
CA ARG A 5 29.10 1.18 54.36
C ARG A 5 27.76 1.49 53.67
N ARG A 6 27.75 2.48 52.77
CA ARG A 6 26.72 2.61 51.75
C ARG A 6 27.25 1.90 50.51
N ASP A 7 26.67 0.75 50.18
CA ASP A 7 26.85 0.13 48.87
C ASP A 7 26.01 0.88 47.82
N PRO A 8 26.53 1.05 46.58
CA PRO A 8 25.79 1.66 45.49
C PRO A 8 24.78 0.64 44.94
N VAL A 9 23.48 0.90 45.10
CA VAL A 9 22.44 0.17 44.38
C VAL A 9 22.69 0.37 42.88
N SER A 10 23.06 -0.71 42.21
CA SER A 10 23.44 -0.73 40.79
C SER A 10 22.26 -0.39 39.89
N ARG A 11 22.54 0.32 38.79
CA ARG A 11 21.64 0.67 37.67
C ARG A 11 20.93 -0.54 37.02
N GLU A 12 21.18 -1.75 37.48
CA GLU A 12 20.51 -2.99 37.09
C GLU A 12 19.14 -3.14 37.73
N TRP A 13 18.92 -2.56 38.92
CA TRP A 13 17.60 -2.59 39.60
C TRP A 13 16.56 -1.68 38.91
N LEU A 14 16.98 -0.58 38.28
CA LEU A 14 16.08 0.24 37.47
C LEU A 14 15.77 -0.38 36.10
N ARG A 15 16.64 -1.26 35.57
CA ARG A 15 16.40 -1.98 34.30
C ARG A 15 15.44 -3.16 34.49
N LEU A 16 15.50 -3.84 35.62
CA LEU A 16 14.52 -4.87 36.00
C LEU A 16 13.12 -4.30 36.26
N LEU A 17 13.02 -3.07 36.80
CA LEU A 17 11.73 -2.38 36.95
C LEU A 17 11.15 -1.91 35.61
N PHE A 18 11.97 -1.68 34.58
CA PHE A 18 11.53 -1.31 33.23
C PHE A 18 11.00 -2.52 32.45
N ALA A 19 11.59 -3.70 32.62
CA ALA A 19 11.10 -4.95 32.03
C ALA A 19 9.82 -5.49 32.70
N LEU A 20 9.60 -5.18 33.99
CA LEU A 20 8.38 -5.58 34.73
C LEU A 20 7.19 -4.62 34.51
N ALA A 21 7.43 -3.37 34.11
CA ALA A 21 6.36 -2.44 33.75
C ALA A 21 5.63 -2.85 32.46
N LEU A 22 6.30 -3.59 31.56
CA LEU A 22 5.69 -4.16 30.35
C LEU A 22 4.77 -5.37 30.66
N ALA A 23 4.87 -5.96 31.86
CA ALA A 23 4.13 -7.16 32.23
C ALA A 23 3.07 -6.96 33.33
N MET A 24 2.95 -5.77 33.94
CA MET A 24 2.15 -5.59 35.18
C MET A 24 1.26 -4.34 35.22
N VAL A 25 0.66 -3.95 34.10
CA VAL A 25 -0.48 -2.97 34.07
C VAL A 25 -1.78 -3.65 33.58
N LEU A 26 -1.87 -4.98 33.72
CA LEU A 26 -3.02 -5.79 33.31
C LEU A 26 -4.07 -6.02 34.41
N MET A 27 -4.00 -5.37 35.57
CA MET A 27 -5.03 -5.51 36.59
C MET A 27 -5.25 -4.20 37.35
N LEU A 28 -6.37 -3.52 37.05
CA LEU A 28 -7.30 -2.83 37.96
C LEU A 28 -8.03 -1.66 37.24
N ARG A 29 -9.28 -1.92 36.84
CA ARG A 29 -10.34 -0.93 36.49
C ARG A 29 -11.05 -0.45 37.77
N PRO A 30 -11.75 0.71 37.84
CA PRO A 30 -12.81 1.20 36.90
C PRO A 30 -12.74 2.73 36.60
N GLY A 31 -13.51 3.39 35.73
CA GLY A 31 -14.60 3.05 34.81
C GLY A 31 -15.13 4.30 34.06
N LEU A 32 -15.91 4.04 33.00
CA LEU A 32 -16.98 4.83 32.34
C LEU A 32 -16.74 6.26 31.79
N GLY A 33 -16.82 6.36 30.46
CA GLY A 33 -17.23 7.55 29.70
C GLY A 33 -17.66 7.13 28.29
N ALA A 34 -18.89 7.47 27.89
CA ALA A 34 -19.52 7.00 26.66
C ALA A 34 -19.05 7.78 25.41
N PHE A 35 -18.64 7.07 24.37
CA PHE A 35 -18.57 7.57 22.99
C PHE A 35 -19.11 6.50 22.02
N ALA A 36 -19.44 6.96 20.81
CA ALA A 36 -20.33 6.35 19.84
C ALA A 36 -20.00 4.89 19.46
N GLN A 37 -21.05 4.14 19.16
CA GLN A 37 -21.05 2.70 19.02
C GLN A 37 -20.55 2.27 17.62
N GLU A 38 -19.33 1.71 17.58
CA GLU A 38 -18.75 0.99 16.44
C GLU A 38 -19.05 -0.52 16.52
N PRO A 39 -19.10 -1.25 15.40
CA PRO A 39 -19.65 -2.60 15.35
C PRO A 39 -18.73 -3.62 16.05
N HIS A 40 -19.30 -4.39 16.97
CA HIS A 40 -18.65 -5.50 17.65
C HIS A 40 -18.61 -6.78 16.81
N ALA A 41 -17.44 -7.43 16.78
CA ALA A 41 -17.21 -8.89 16.93
C ALA A 41 -15.68 -9.11 16.84
N GLY A 42 -14.96 -9.78 17.74
CA GLY A 42 -15.30 -10.79 18.73
C GLY A 42 -14.53 -12.08 18.39
N GLY A 43 -13.46 -12.40 19.11
CA GLY A 43 -12.76 -13.69 18.98
C GLY A 43 -11.47 -13.78 19.79
N VAL A 44 -11.48 -14.62 20.82
CA VAL A 44 -10.37 -14.86 21.78
C VAL A 44 -9.30 -15.75 21.14
N VAL A 45 -8.02 -15.36 21.23
CA VAL A 45 -6.88 -16.13 20.74
C VAL A 45 -6.50 -17.23 21.74
N GLY A 46 -6.69 -18.48 21.35
CA GLY A 46 -6.20 -19.66 22.08
C GLY A 46 -4.75 -20.00 21.73
N ALA A 47 -4.02 -20.52 22.71
CA ALA A 47 -2.61 -20.89 22.63
C ALA A 47 -2.25 -21.90 21.50
N TRP A 48 -1.06 -21.71 20.92
CA TRP A 48 -0.19 -22.73 20.27
C TRP A 48 0.00 -23.98 21.17
N PRO A 49 0.44 -25.23 20.78
CA PRO A 49 1.35 -25.74 19.67
C PRO A 49 0.88 -27.08 19.00
N PRO A 50 1.71 -27.93 18.32
CA PRO A 50 2.89 -27.78 17.43
C PRO A 50 2.79 -28.68 16.14
N GLU A 51 3.90 -28.77 15.39
CA GLU A 51 4.32 -29.82 14.42
C GLU A 51 3.90 -29.73 12.94
N ALA A 52 4.97 -29.64 12.14
CA ALA A 52 5.00 -29.98 10.73
C ALA A 52 4.59 -31.44 10.49
N SER A 53 3.65 -31.68 9.57
CA SER A 53 3.69 -32.75 8.58
C SER A 53 2.40 -32.75 7.75
N ALA A 54 2.50 -32.31 6.49
CA ALA A 54 1.78 -32.88 5.34
C ALA A 54 2.07 -32.08 4.06
N LEU A 55 3.32 -32.12 3.58
CA LEU A 55 3.63 -31.95 2.17
C LEU A 55 4.71 -32.97 1.78
N GLU A 56 4.38 -34.25 1.94
CA GLU A 56 5.07 -35.31 1.18
C GLU A 56 4.33 -35.47 -0.16
N GLY A 57 4.95 -34.93 -1.20
CA GLY A 57 4.38 -34.92 -2.54
C GLY A 57 5.38 -34.43 -3.59
N GLN A 58 6.35 -35.31 -3.89
CA GLN A 58 7.15 -35.34 -5.13
C GLN A 58 8.26 -34.29 -5.27
N GLY A 59 9.49 -34.77 -5.06
CA GLY A 59 10.71 -34.06 -5.42
C GLY A 59 10.80 -33.80 -6.92
N ALA A 60 10.86 -32.53 -7.27
CA ALA A 60 11.78 -32.05 -8.27
C ALA A 60 12.76 -31.14 -7.52
N ALA A 61 14.05 -31.45 -7.55
CA ALA A 61 15.07 -30.48 -7.17
C ALA A 61 14.92 -29.30 -8.12
N ALA A 62 14.30 -28.22 -7.66
CA ALA A 62 14.20 -26.99 -8.41
C ALA A 62 15.62 -26.51 -8.67
N ALA A 63 15.99 -26.40 -9.95
CA ALA A 63 17.11 -25.56 -10.35
C ALA A 63 16.86 -24.18 -9.74
N GLY A 64 17.82 -23.69 -8.94
CA GLY A 64 17.66 -22.48 -8.14
C GLY A 64 17.09 -21.33 -8.98
N THR A 65 16.06 -20.67 -8.46
CA THR A 65 15.26 -19.65 -9.15
C THR A 65 16.05 -18.39 -9.54
N GLY A 66 17.34 -18.29 -9.14
CA GLY A 66 18.23 -17.19 -9.54
C GLY A 66 17.89 -15.84 -8.90
N TRP A 67 16.89 -15.79 -8.02
CA TRP A 67 16.46 -14.57 -7.37
C TRP A 67 17.51 -14.04 -6.40
N LYS A 68 17.75 -12.73 -6.49
CA LYS A 68 18.71 -11.99 -5.67
C LYS A 68 17.99 -11.17 -4.62
N VAL A 69 18.45 -11.24 -3.38
CA VAL A 69 17.87 -10.55 -2.24
C VAL A 69 18.95 -9.76 -1.51
N VAL A 70 18.66 -8.51 -1.19
CA VAL A 70 19.45 -7.71 -0.26
C VAL A 70 18.70 -7.64 1.06
N TYR A 71 19.32 -8.11 2.15
CA TYR A 71 18.74 -8.10 3.49
C TYR A 71 19.53 -7.16 4.39
N ILE A 72 18.89 -6.10 4.87
CA ILE A 72 19.49 -5.05 5.68
C ILE A 72 18.93 -5.12 7.09
N VAL A 73 19.79 -5.11 8.12
CA VAL A 73 19.39 -4.89 9.51
C VAL A 73 20.02 -3.60 10.02
N GLY A 74 19.17 -2.70 10.49
CA GLY A 74 19.55 -1.44 11.12
C GLY A 74 19.96 -1.60 12.58
N ASP A 75 20.74 -0.64 13.06
CA ASP A 75 21.01 -0.44 14.49
C ASP A 75 19.75 0.10 15.19
N VAL A 76 19.22 -0.66 16.16
CA VAL A 76 17.99 -0.32 16.90
C VAL A 76 18.31 0.23 18.29
N ASP A 77 19.17 -0.46 19.03
CA ASP A 77 19.47 -0.21 20.44
C ASP A 77 20.99 -0.32 20.75
N GLY A 78 21.80 -0.04 19.73
CA GLY A 78 23.25 -0.19 19.72
C GLY A 78 23.67 -1.55 19.16
N LEU A 79 24.92 -1.63 18.68
CA LEU A 79 25.49 -2.86 18.10
C LEU A 79 25.38 -4.10 19.01
N GLU A 80 25.47 -3.88 20.33
CA GLU A 80 25.36 -4.90 21.36
C GLU A 80 24.03 -4.84 22.13
N GLY A 81 23.03 -4.16 21.56
CA GLY A 81 21.68 -4.11 22.10
C GLY A 81 20.94 -5.44 21.87
N PRO A 82 20.07 -5.86 22.80
CA PRO A 82 19.28 -7.08 22.65
C PRO A 82 18.42 -7.10 21.37
N THR A 83 17.79 -5.98 20.99
CA THR A 83 16.91 -5.96 19.82
C THR A 83 17.70 -6.03 18.53
N THR A 84 18.82 -5.32 18.44
CA THR A 84 19.72 -5.36 17.27
C THR A 84 20.24 -6.79 17.04
N ARG A 85 20.71 -7.47 18.10
CA ARG A 85 21.14 -8.87 18.00
C ARG A 85 20.01 -9.83 17.62
N LEU A 86 18.80 -9.60 18.15
CA LEU A 86 17.63 -10.40 17.81
C LEU A 86 17.28 -10.28 16.32
N TYR A 87 17.28 -9.06 15.77
CA TYR A 87 16.96 -8.84 14.36
C TYR A 87 18.04 -9.41 13.44
N ILE A 88 19.31 -9.33 13.83
CA ILE A 88 20.40 -10.01 13.11
C ILE A 88 20.19 -11.53 13.14
N GLY A 89 19.85 -12.11 14.29
CA GLY A 89 19.56 -13.55 14.39
C GLY A 89 18.43 -13.99 13.46
N HIS A 90 17.29 -13.27 13.50
CA HIS A 90 16.17 -13.55 12.60
C HIS A 90 16.51 -13.33 11.12
N ALA A 91 17.34 -12.34 10.79
CA ALA A 91 17.79 -12.13 9.42
C ALA A 91 18.68 -13.28 8.94
N GLN A 92 19.59 -13.78 9.76
CA GLN A 92 20.45 -14.93 9.46
C GLN A 92 19.64 -16.20 9.24
N GLU A 93 18.66 -16.48 10.10
CA GLU A 93 17.77 -17.64 9.98
C GLU A 93 16.94 -17.58 8.70
N GLN A 94 16.33 -16.43 8.41
CA GLN A 94 15.56 -16.22 7.19
C GLN A 94 16.43 -16.26 5.93
N ALA A 95 17.64 -15.68 5.97
CA ALA A 95 18.58 -15.76 4.86
C ALA A 95 19.01 -17.21 4.59
N ALA A 96 19.20 -18.02 5.63
CA ALA A 96 19.47 -19.45 5.49
C ALA A 96 18.29 -20.20 4.86
N GLN A 97 17.04 -19.91 5.27
CA GLN A 97 15.83 -20.46 4.68
C GLN A 97 15.72 -20.10 3.18
N LEU A 98 15.91 -18.82 2.83
CA LEU A 98 15.86 -18.36 1.44
C LEU A 98 16.96 -19.01 0.60
N ARG A 99 18.19 -19.12 1.12
CA ARG A 99 19.27 -19.82 0.43
C ARG A 99 18.95 -21.30 0.19
N ALA A 100 18.33 -21.97 1.16
CA ALA A 100 17.88 -23.36 1.00
C ALA A 100 16.83 -23.53 -0.11
N GLN A 101 16.07 -22.47 -0.42
CA GLN A 101 15.12 -22.40 -1.53
C GLN A 101 15.73 -21.92 -2.86
N GLY A 102 17.05 -21.67 -2.91
CA GLY A 102 17.77 -21.31 -4.12
C GLY A 102 17.92 -19.80 -4.39
N PHE A 103 17.57 -18.94 -3.42
CA PHE A 103 17.85 -17.51 -3.50
C PHE A 103 19.33 -17.20 -3.24
N THR A 104 19.83 -16.16 -3.88
CA THR A 104 21.11 -15.51 -3.52
C THR A 104 20.83 -14.36 -2.57
N VAL A 105 21.23 -14.48 -1.30
CA VAL A 105 21.01 -13.44 -0.28
C VAL A 105 22.33 -12.75 0.06
N THR A 106 22.35 -11.42 -0.03
CA THR A 106 23.44 -10.57 0.48
C THR A 106 22.95 -9.84 1.72
N GLU A 107 23.63 -10.04 2.85
CA GLU A 107 23.22 -9.52 4.17
C GLU A 107 24.10 -8.32 4.57
N PHE A 108 23.47 -7.27 5.12
CA PHE A 108 24.13 -6.07 5.63
C PHE A 108 23.68 -5.79 7.06
N TYR A 109 24.62 -5.83 8.00
CA TYR A 109 24.37 -5.64 9.43
C TYR A 109 25.18 -4.49 9.98
N ALA A 110 24.60 -3.71 10.90
CA ALA A 110 25.32 -2.67 11.60
C ALA A 110 26.58 -3.23 12.31
N PRO A 111 27.72 -2.52 12.28
CA PRO A 111 27.94 -1.20 11.68
C PRO A 111 28.33 -1.25 10.19
N ASN A 112 28.42 -2.42 9.57
CA ASN A 112 28.95 -2.63 8.21
C ASN A 112 27.85 -2.61 7.14
N ASN A 113 26.79 -1.83 7.36
CA ASN A 113 25.65 -1.71 6.47
C ASN A 113 25.64 -0.33 5.79
N HIS A 114 26.69 0.00 5.06
CA HIS A 114 26.82 1.30 4.42
C HIS A 114 25.97 1.42 3.17
N TRP A 115 25.36 2.59 2.95
CA TRP A 115 24.43 2.81 1.85
C TRP A 115 25.04 2.55 0.46
N PRO A 116 26.29 2.99 0.14
CA PRO A 116 26.87 2.72 -1.17
C PRO A 116 27.06 1.22 -1.47
N ASP A 117 27.41 0.42 -0.46
CA ASP A 117 27.58 -1.03 -0.61
C ASP A 117 26.23 -1.73 -0.81
N ILE A 118 25.20 -1.27 -0.08
CA ILE A 118 23.81 -1.71 -0.24
C ILE A 118 23.32 -1.40 -1.66
N VAL A 119 23.50 -0.17 -2.15
CA VAL A 119 23.11 0.24 -3.51
C VAL A 119 23.80 -0.62 -4.56
N ALA A 120 25.10 -0.89 -4.39
CA ALA A 120 25.85 -1.76 -5.29
C ALA A 120 25.32 -3.19 -5.31
N ALA A 121 24.97 -3.76 -4.16
CA ALA A 121 24.38 -5.10 -4.06
C ALA A 121 22.92 -5.16 -4.56
N ALA A 122 22.19 -4.06 -4.43
CA ALA A 122 20.80 -3.91 -4.86
C ALA A 122 20.66 -3.87 -6.39
N ALA A 123 21.74 -3.58 -7.12
CA ALA A 123 21.74 -3.57 -8.57
C ALA A 123 21.26 -4.92 -9.16
N GLY A 124 20.06 -4.92 -9.77
CA GLY A 124 19.43 -6.13 -10.29
C GLY A 124 19.00 -7.15 -9.23
N ALA A 125 18.85 -6.74 -7.97
CA ALA A 125 18.19 -7.54 -6.95
C ALA A 125 16.66 -7.54 -7.15
N HIS A 126 15.99 -8.61 -6.75
CA HIS A 126 14.54 -8.80 -6.92
C HIS A 126 13.78 -8.49 -5.64
N ALA A 127 14.48 -8.45 -4.49
CA ALA A 127 13.92 -8.02 -3.24
C ALA A 127 14.94 -7.23 -2.42
N LEU A 128 14.47 -6.18 -1.77
CA LEU A 128 15.17 -5.47 -0.71
C LEU A 128 14.38 -5.60 0.57
N ILE A 129 14.99 -6.19 1.59
CA ILE A 129 14.42 -6.36 2.92
C ILE A 129 15.14 -5.41 3.87
N TYR A 130 14.39 -4.69 4.70
CA TYR A 130 14.94 -3.90 5.80
C TYR A 130 14.23 -4.25 7.11
N ALA A 131 15.01 -4.55 8.14
CA ALA A 131 14.54 -4.67 9.52
C ALA A 131 15.26 -3.67 10.42
N GLY A 132 14.52 -2.82 11.14
CA GLY A 132 15.13 -1.81 12.00
C GLY A 132 14.19 -0.66 12.34
N HIS A 133 14.77 0.50 12.66
CA HIS A 133 13.99 1.70 13.01
C HIS A 133 13.26 2.32 11.82
N GLY A 134 12.00 2.67 12.08
CA GLY A 134 11.29 3.62 11.23
C GLY A 134 11.90 5.01 11.33
N MET A 135 11.83 5.77 10.25
CA MET A 135 12.41 7.10 10.19
C MET A 135 11.33 8.17 10.04
N ARG A 136 11.46 9.23 10.83
CA ARG A 136 10.77 10.51 10.63
C ARG A 136 11.79 11.63 10.53
N TRP A 137 11.46 12.67 9.80
CA TRP A 137 12.38 13.76 9.48
C TRP A 137 11.82 15.10 9.99
N GLY A 138 12.72 15.96 10.49
CA GLY A 138 12.33 17.27 11.03
C GLY A 138 11.52 17.23 12.34
N GLY A 139 11.50 16.09 13.04
CA GLY A 139 10.81 15.95 14.34
C GLY A 139 9.28 15.94 14.24
N SER A 140 8.73 15.71 13.05
CA SER A 140 7.29 15.60 12.82
C SER A 140 6.99 14.40 11.93
N ASP A 141 5.79 13.85 12.05
CA ASP A 141 5.34 12.75 11.22
C ASP A 141 4.86 13.22 9.84
N ALA A 142 5.03 14.51 9.51
CA ALA A 142 4.72 15.07 8.19
C ALA A 142 5.60 14.44 7.09
N LEU A 143 6.81 14.00 7.46
CA LEU A 143 7.73 13.29 6.59
C LEU A 143 8.26 12.05 7.31
N VAL A 144 7.78 10.89 6.89
CA VAL A 144 8.25 9.56 7.33
C VAL A 144 8.82 8.80 6.14
N GLY A 145 9.59 7.75 6.41
CA GLY A 145 10.24 6.93 5.40
C GLY A 145 11.76 6.99 5.48
N GLY A 146 12.42 6.05 4.82
CA GLY A 146 13.86 5.89 4.88
C GLY A 146 14.28 4.71 5.76
N MET A 147 15.56 4.63 6.10
CA MET A 147 16.12 3.53 6.89
C MET A 147 17.18 4.06 7.86
N LYS A 148 17.17 3.63 9.12
CA LYS A 148 18.31 3.79 10.02
C LYS A 148 19.26 2.62 9.82
N LEU A 149 20.47 2.87 9.32
CA LEU A 149 21.43 1.81 9.03
C LEU A 149 22.30 1.55 10.26
N ASN A 150 23.11 2.53 10.65
CA ASN A 150 23.96 2.45 11.83
C ASN A 150 23.91 3.78 12.59
N ALA A 151 24.57 3.86 13.74
CA ALA A 151 24.61 5.08 14.56
C ALA A 151 24.91 6.35 13.74
N GLY A 152 25.83 6.29 12.77
CA GLY A 152 26.26 7.42 11.97
C GLY A 152 25.50 7.63 10.65
N GLU A 153 24.62 6.71 10.26
CA GLU A 153 24.08 6.69 8.89
C GLU A 153 22.58 6.41 8.86
N SER A 154 21.85 7.30 8.19
CA SER A 154 20.42 7.21 7.92
C SER A 154 20.18 7.52 6.45
N VAL A 155 19.30 6.76 5.80
CA VAL A 155 18.97 6.92 4.38
C VAL A 155 17.66 7.69 4.28
N HIS A 156 17.70 8.83 3.58
CA HIS A 156 16.52 9.65 3.29
C HIS A 156 15.69 9.04 2.14
N PRO A 157 14.35 9.22 2.11
CA PRO A 157 13.51 8.85 0.96
C PRO A 157 14.07 9.30 -0.40
N ASP A 158 14.66 10.49 -0.47
CA ASP A 158 15.26 10.99 -1.72
C ASP A 158 16.43 10.14 -2.23
N GLN A 159 17.22 9.58 -1.31
CA GLN A 159 18.33 8.68 -1.66
C GLN A 159 17.81 7.34 -2.18
N ILE A 160 16.73 6.81 -1.60
CA ILE A 160 16.06 5.59 -2.08
C ILE A 160 15.63 5.80 -3.53
N ARG A 161 14.95 6.92 -3.82
CA ARG A 161 14.50 7.30 -5.17
C ARG A 161 15.66 7.43 -6.16
N SER A 162 16.74 8.13 -5.77
CA SER A 162 17.84 8.44 -6.67
C SER A 162 18.80 7.28 -6.90
N ASP A 163 19.04 6.44 -5.90
CA ASP A 163 20.21 5.55 -5.89
C ASP A 163 19.85 4.09 -6.21
N LEU A 164 18.67 3.60 -5.80
CA LEU A 164 18.31 2.20 -6.00
C LEU A 164 17.94 1.91 -7.46
N ARG A 165 18.52 0.83 -8.01
CA ARG A 165 18.26 0.33 -9.36
C ARG A 165 18.10 -1.19 -9.33
N MET A 166 16.93 -1.64 -8.91
CA MET A 166 16.60 -3.06 -8.75
C MET A 166 16.30 -3.74 -10.09
N ALA A 167 16.08 -5.05 -10.06
CA ALA A 167 15.50 -5.77 -11.19
C ALA A 167 14.06 -5.29 -11.47
N PRO A 168 13.58 -5.40 -12.73
CA PRO A 168 12.16 -5.25 -13.04
C PRO A 168 11.30 -6.16 -12.15
N GLY A 169 10.16 -5.64 -11.65
CA GLY A 169 9.29 -6.41 -10.76
C GLY A 169 9.90 -6.73 -9.39
N ALA A 170 10.77 -5.85 -8.89
CA ALA A 170 11.33 -5.99 -7.55
C ALA A 170 10.37 -5.51 -6.45
N VAL A 171 10.52 -6.10 -5.26
CA VAL A 171 9.73 -5.76 -4.07
C VAL A 171 10.56 -5.19 -2.92
N ALA A 172 10.01 -4.21 -2.22
CA ALA A 172 10.53 -3.71 -0.96
C ALA A 172 9.76 -4.35 0.20
N ILE A 173 10.46 -4.84 1.21
CA ILE A 173 9.88 -5.53 2.37
C ILE A 173 10.43 -4.90 3.64
N LEU A 174 9.57 -4.20 4.38
CA LEU A 174 9.90 -3.49 5.60
C LEU A 174 9.40 -4.34 6.77
N ASN A 175 10.28 -4.63 7.72
CA ASN A 175 9.94 -5.43 8.89
C ASN A 175 10.30 -4.68 10.17
N HIS A 176 9.36 -4.60 11.12
CA HIS A 176 9.51 -3.89 12.40
C HIS A 176 9.79 -2.38 12.33
N ALA A 177 9.76 -1.77 11.13
CA ALA A 177 10.02 -0.35 10.97
C ALA A 177 8.78 0.46 11.35
N CYS A 178 8.89 1.34 12.36
CA CYS A 178 7.83 2.28 12.71
C CYS A 178 7.37 3.09 11.49
N TYR A 179 6.09 3.46 11.46
CA TYR A 179 5.40 4.18 10.38
C TYR A 179 5.23 3.39 9.07
N SER A 180 6.03 2.34 8.81
CA SER A 180 6.08 1.64 7.52
C SER A 180 4.79 0.90 7.18
N ALA A 181 4.09 0.35 8.18
CA ALA A 181 2.78 -0.30 8.04
C ALA A 181 1.61 0.59 8.50
N GLY A 182 1.90 1.80 8.99
CA GLY A 182 0.90 2.79 9.43
C GLY A 182 1.08 3.21 10.89
N SER A 183 1.17 2.24 11.81
CA SER A 183 1.41 2.51 13.24
C SER A 183 2.89 2.79 13.55
N SER A 184 3.13 3.31 14.74
CA SER A 184 4.44 3.55 15.37
C SER A 184 4.38 3.19 16.85
N GLU A 185 5.54 2.93 17.47
CA GLU A 185 5.63 2.76 18.93
C GLU A 185 5.15 3.99 19.72
N GLU A 186 5.10 5.15 19.07
CA GLU A 186 4.61 6.41 19.65
C GLU A 186 3.06 6.45 19.74
N ASP A 187 2.36 5.58 19.02
CA ASP A 187 0.89 5.52 18.98
C ASP A 187 0.35 4.68 20.15
N VAL A 188 0.68 5.09 21.38
CA VAL A 188 0.34 4.36 22.62
C VAL A 188 -1.17 4.19 22.87
N HIS A 189 -2.01 4.97 22.15
CA HIS A 189 -3.48 4.88 22.18
C HIS A 189 -4.06 4.55 20.79
N GLY A 190 -3.25 3.97 19.91
CA GLY A 190 -3.59 3.71 18.52
C GLY A 190 -3.46 4.93 17.64
N THR A 191 -3.57 4.70 16.33
CA THR A 191 -3.55 5.76 15.31
C THR A 191 -4.85 5.78 14.54
N THR A 192 -5.19 6.94 13.95
CA THR A 192 -6.32 7.02 13.03
C THR A 192 -5.98 6.39 11.69
N PHE A 193 -7.01 5.91 10.99
CA PHE A 193 -6.91 5.41 9.63
C PHE A 193 -6.23 6.41 8.69
N GLU A 194 -6.66 7.67 8.69
CA GLU A 194 -6.09 8.73 7.83
C GLU A 194 -4.58 8.93 8.09
N THR A 195 -4.17 8.83 9.35
CA THR A 195 -2.75 8.92 9.71
C THR A 195 -1.96 7.72 9.23
N ALA A 196 -2.50 6.50 9.40
CA ALA A 196 -1.88 5.27 8.93
C ALA A 196 -1.74 5.24 7.40
N GLU A 197 -2.82 5.57 6.67
CA GLU A 197 -2.83 5.68 5.22
C GLU A 197 -1.76 6.65 4.73
N ARG A 198 -1.72 7.86 5.29
CA ARG A 198 -0.72 8.88 4.92
C ARG A 198 0.70 8.38 5.17
N ARG A 199 0.95 7.73 6.30
CA ARG A 199 2.30 7.22 6.65
C ARG A 199 2.74 6.12 5.68
N VAL A 200 1.88 5.14 5.39
CA VAL A 200 2.19 4.09 4.41
C VAL A 200 2.42 4.70 3.03
N ALA A 201 1.56 5.61 2.58
CA ALA A 201 1.70 6.26 1.28
C ALA A 201 3.04 7.03 1.16
N LEU A 202 3.49 7.70 2.22
CA LEU A 202 4.78 8.38 2.25
C LEU A 202 5.96 7.41 2.27
N TYR A 203 5.83 6.28 2.97
CA TYR A 203 6.90 5.30 3.14
C TYR A 203 7.13 4.45 1.88
N SER A 204 6.06 4.04 1.21
CA SER A 204 6.10 3.23 -0.02
C SER A 204 6.53 4.04 -1.24
N LEU A 205 6.11 5.31 -1.35
CA LEU A 205 6.32 6.16 -2.52
C LEU A 205 7.77 6.18 -3.04
N PRO A 206 8.82 6.42 -2.23
CA PRO A 206 10.19 6.45 -2.75
C PRO A 206 10.65 5.12 -3.35
N PHE A 207 10.11 3.98 -2.93
CA PHE A 207 10.40 2.68 -3.53
C PHE A 207 9.65 2.54 -4.87
N LEU A 208 8.37 2.90 -4.91
CA LEU A 208 7.58 2.87 -6.14
C LEU A 208 8.20 3.80 -7.22
N GLU A 209 8.61 5.01 -6.84
CA GLU A 209 9.31 5.96 -7.72
C GLU A 209 10.71 5.47 -8.12
N ALA A 210 11.34 4.60 -7.34
CA ALA A 210 12.60 3.92 -7.71
C ALA A 210 12.38 2.71 -8.65
N GLY A 211 11.13 2.41 -9.02
CA GLY A 211 10.77 1.35 -9.97
C GLY A 211 10.46 0.00 -9.35
N PHE A 212 10.26 -0.06 -8.03
CA PHE A 212 9.70 -1.26 -7.39
C PHE A 212 8.25 -1.43 -7.81
N SER A 213 7.82 -2.66 -8.06
CA SER A 213 6.41 -2.96 -8.40
C SER A 213 5.56 -3.28 -7.18
N GLY A 214 6.19 -3.45 -6.01
CA GLY A 214 5.52 -3.79 -4.77
C GLY A 214 6.30 -3.34 -3.54
N TYR A 215 5.55 -2.95 -2.52
CA TYR A 215 6.01 -2.59 -1.20
C TYR A 215 5.17 -3.35 -0.19
N TYR A 216 5.83 -3.93 0.80
CA TYR A 216 5.20 -4.61 1.92
C TYR A 216 5.79 -4.11 3.21
N ALA A 217 4.94 -3.99 4.24
CA ALA A 217 5.40 -3.70 5.59
C ALA A 217 4.66 -4.59 6.59
N SER A 218 5.39 -5.19 7.52
CA SER A 218 4.81 -5.96 8.62
C SER A 218 5.58 -5.76 9.92
N TRP A 219 4.91 -5.98 11.05
CA TRP A 219 5.54 -6.03 12.37
C TRP A 219 5.89 -7.46 12.81
N TYR A 220 5.43 -8.47 12.06
CA TYR A 220 5.57 -9.86 12.45
C TYR A 220 6.93 -10.45 12.10
N TYR A 221 7.47 -11.19 13.05
CA TYR A 221 8.71 -11.94 12.85
C TYR A 221 8.56 -12.96 11.71
N TYR A 222 9.65 -13.22 10.99
CA TYR A 222 9.72 -14.15 9.87
C TYR A 222 8.86 -13.79 8.64
N PHE A 223 8.22 -12.62 8.63
CA PHE A 223 7.43 -12.13 7.50
C PHE A 223 8.20 -12.14 6.17
N PRO A 224 9.43 -11.58 6.07
CA PRO A 224 10.15 -11.51 4.79
C PRO A 224 10.37 -12.86 4.09
N ALA A 225 10.81 -13.90 4.81
CA ALA A 225 11.03 -15.20 4.21
C ALA A 225 9.73 -15.88 3.79
N ALA A 226 8.67 -15.76 4.59
CA ALA A 226 7.36 -16.30 4.25
C ALA A 226 6.80 -15.64 2.98
N LEU A 227 6.84 -14.31 2.92
CA LEU A 227 6.36 -13.56 1.76
C LEU A 227 7.15 -13.91 0.49
N LEU A 228 8.49 -13.93 0.55
CA LEU A 228 9.30 -14.26 -0.62
C LEU A 228 9.13 -15.71 -1.08
N THR A 229 8.88 -16.64 -0.15
CA THR A 229 8.53 -18.03 -0.50
C THR A 229 7.22 -18.06 -1.31
N SER A 230 6.20 -17.34 -0.85
CA SER A 230 4.91 -17.20 -1.55
C SER A 230 5.07 -16.58 -2.94
N LEU A 231 5.81 -15.48 -3.04
CA LEU A 231 6.08 -14.80 -4.31
C LEU A 231 6.85 -15.69 -5.29
N ALA A 232 7.88 -16.40 -4.83
CA ALA A 232 8.66 -17.32 -5.67
C ALA A 232 7.89 -18.58 -6.08
N SER A 233 6.84 -18.96 -5.35
CA SER A 233 5.90 -20.02 -5.79
C SER A 233 5.00 -19.58 -6.95
N GLY A 234 5.11 -18.31 -7.35
CA GLY A 234 4.41 -17.74 -8.48
C GLY A 234 3.16 -16.97 -8.09
N LEU A 235 2.82 -16.79 -6.81
CA LEU A 235 1.67 -15.97 -6.42
C LEU A 235 1.84 -14.53 -6.92
N THR A 236 0.72 -13.89 -7.29
CA THR A 236 0.72 -12.43 -7.50
C THR A 236 0.99 -11.71 -6.20
N TYR A 237 1.32 -10.42 -6.28
CA TYR A 237 1.60 -9.61 -5.10
C TYR A 237 0.42 -9.55 -4.14
N SER A 238 -0.81 -9.41 -4.65
CA SER A 238 -2.02 -9.52 -3.84
C SER A 238 -2.20 -10.89 -3.20
N GLN A 239 -2.00 -11.97 -3.95
CA GLN A 239 -2.15 -13.32 -3.44
C GLN A 239 -1.13 -13.63 -2.36
N ALA A 240 0.10 -13.15 -2.51
CA ALA A 240 1.13 -13.30 -1.48
C ALA A 240 0.81 -12.48 -0.21
N TYR A 241 0.21 -11.30 -0.37
CA TYR A 241 -0.31 -10.50 0.74
C TYR A 241 -1.38 -11.27 1.53
N GLU A 242 -2.39 -11.78 0.83
CA GLU A 242 -3.55 -12.47 1.41
C GLU A 242 -3.22 -13.87 1.94
N ALA A 243 -2.14 -14.50 1.46
CA ALA A 243 -1.67 -15.79 1.94
C ALA A 243 -0.89 -15.71 3.27
N TYR A 244 -0.46 -14.51 3.69
CA TYR A 244 0.23 -14.35 4.95
C TYR A 244 -0.74 -14.47 6.12
N HIS A 245 -0.35 -15.16 7.19
CA HIS A 245 -1.26 -15.52 8.29
C HIS A 245 -1.90 -14.35 9.03
N ASP A 246 -1.29 -13.17 8.98
CA ASP A 246 -1.77 -11.95 9.61
C ASP A 246 -2.85 -11.25 8.77
N PHE A 247 -3.00 -11.62 7.49
CA PHE A 247 -4.07 -11.08 6.67
C PHE A 247 -5.43 -11.42 7.26
N ASN A 248 -6.28 -10.40 7.42
CA ASN A 248 -7.64 -10.57 7.85
C ASN A 248 -8.61 -9.84 6.91
N PRO A 249 -9.49 -10.58 6.19
CA PRO A 249 -10.41 -9.97 5.23
C PRO A 249 -11.46 -9.07 5.88
N ALA A 250 -11.66 -9.15 7.19
CA ALA A 250 -12.61 -8.31 7.92
C ALA A 250 -12.06 -6.93 8.31
N THR A 251 -10.74 -6.78 8.39
CA THR A 251 -10.05 -5.57 8.88
C THR A 251 -9.26 -4.87 7.77
N VAL A 252 -8.85 -5.61 6.73
CA VAL A 252 -8.17 -5.02 5.58
C VAL A 252 -9.03 -3.97 4.87
N THR A 253 -8.45 -2.80 4.65
CA THR A 253 -8.99 -1.75 3.79
C THR A 253 -8.17 -1.68 2.51
N ARG A 254 -8.83 -1.71 1.35
CA ARG A 254 -8.20 -1.64 0.03
C ARG A 254 -8.50 -0.31 -0.64
N LEU A 255 -7.46 0.44 -0.99
CA LEU A 255 -7.54 1.80 -1.54
C LEU A 255 -6.72 1.92 -2.83
N SER A 256 -6.94 3.02 -3.55
CA SER A 256 -5.96 3.50 -4.54
C SER A 256 -4.86 4.26 -3.83
N HIS A 257 -3.62 4.18 -4.32
CA HIS A 257 -2.50 4.87 -3.71
C HIS A 257 -2.59 6.38 -3.95
N SER A 258 -2.77 7.17 -2.88
CA SER A 258 -3.04 8.61 -2.97
C SER A 258 -1.90 9.43 -3.59
N LEU A 259 -0.67 8.92 -3.53
CA LEU A 259 0.53 9.58 -4.07
C LEU A 259 1.14 8.90 -5.31
N SER A 260 0.60 7.75 -5.76
CA SER A 260 1.16 6.98 -6.89
C SER A 260 0.01 6.49 -7.79
N PRO A 261 -0.41 7.30 -8.77
CA PRO A 261 -1.52 6.93 -9.65
C PRO A 261 -1.19 5.65 -10.43
N GLY A 262 -2.08 4.65 -10.39
CA GLY A 262 -1.81 3.32 -10.97
C GLY A 262 -1.67 2.23 -9.90
N ASP A 263 -1.17 2.60 -8.72
CA ASP A 263 -0.90 1.66 -7.64
C ASP A 263 -2.04 1.58 -6.63
N VAL A 264 -2.06 0.48 -5.87
CA VAL A 264 -2.98 0.30 -4.74
C VAL A 264 -2.27 0.59 -3.42
N LEU A 265 -3.05 0.80 -2.37
CA LEU A 265 -2.57 0.83 -0.99
C LEU A 265 -3.56 0.07 -0.11
N TRP A 266 -3.09 -0.98 0.55
CA TRP A 266 -3.86 -1.83 1.43
C TRP A 266 -3.33 -1.72 2.86
N LEU A 267 -4.24 -1.56 3.81
CA LEU A 267 -3.95 -1.46 5.23
C LEU A 267 -4.74 -2.51 5.98
N ASP A 268 -4.06 -3.37 6.70
CA ASP A 268 -4.67 -4.22 7.72
C ASP A 268 -4.39 -3.66 9.11
N TYR A 269 -5.27 -3.97 10.06
CA TYR A 269 -5.10 -3.57 11.44
C TYR A 269 -5.46 -4.69 12.41
N ASP A 270 -4.79 -4.65 13.55
CA ASP A 270 -5.08 -5.48 14.70
C ASP A 270 -5.65 -4.63 15.84
N ASP A 271 -6.54 -5.24 16.64
CA ASP A 271 -7.01 -4.72 17.92
C ASP A 271 -6.47 -5.62 19.04
N TRP A 272 -5.23 -5.36 19.46
CA TRP A 272 -4.57 -6.18 20.47
C TRP A 272 -5.06 -5.80 21.87
N GLU A 273 -5.56 -6.75 22.65
CA GLU A 273 -6.07 -6.50 24.02
C GLU A 273 -5.05 -5.80 24.95
N SER A 274 -3.76 -5.96 24.67
CA SER A 274 -2.66 -5.39 25.46
C SER A 274 -2.19 -4.00 25.00
N TRP A 275 -2.70 -3.50 23.87
CA TRP A 275 -2.35 -2.21 23.30
C TRP A 275 -3.62 -1.43 22.99
N GLU A 276 -3.80 -0.28 23.62
CA GLU A 276 -4.99 0.53 23.39
C GLU A 276 -5.04 1.04 21.95
N GLY A 277 -6.18 0.86 21.28
CA GLY A 277 -6.46 1.38 19.95
C GLY A 277 -5.93 0.51 18.80
N LEU A 278 -6.38 0.83 17.58
CA LEU A 278 -6.07 0.05 16.39
C LEU A 278 -4.59 0.16 16.00
N GLN A 279 -4.00 -0.98 15.67
CA GLN A 279 -2.60 -1.11 15.26
C GLN A 279 -2.53 -1.51 13.79
N TYR A 280 -2.12 -0.57 12.94
CA TYR A 280 -1.86 -0.84 11.53
C TYR A 280 -0.47 -1.47 11.39
N SER A 281 -0.47 -2.80 11.43
CA SER A 281 0.69 -3.68 11.57
C SER A 281 1.08 -4.36 10.25
N TYR A 282 0.21 -4.32 9.23
CA TYR A 282 0.43 -4.98 7.94
C TYR A 282 -0.11 -4.15 6.77
N ALA A 283 0.74 -3.93 5.77
CA ALA A 283 0.41 -3.09 4.62
C ALA A 283 1.03 -3.59 3.32
N PHE A 284 0.35 -3.28 2.21
CA PHE A 284 0.84 -3.47 0.85
C PHE A 284 0.60 -2.22 0.00
N ALA A 285 1.54 -1.91 -0.90
CA ALA A 285 1.35 -0.90 -1.94
C ALA A 285 2.04 -1.31 -3.25
N GLY A 286 1.47 -0.95 -4.39
CA GLY A 286 2.03 -1.25 -5.72
C GLY A 286 1.03 -1.91 -6.68
N ASP A 287 1.53 -2.71 -7.62
CA ASP A 287 0.72 -3.46 -8.59
C ASP A 287 0.28 -4.81 -7.97
N PRO A 288 -1.01 -5.00 -7.62
CA PRO A 288 -1.49 -6.22 -6.98
C PRO A 288 -1.43 -7.43 -7.93
N GLY A 289 -1.47 -7.22 -9.24
CA GLY A 289 -1.44 -8.27 -10.26
C GLY A 289 -0.03 -8.76 -10.61
N HIS A 290 1.00 -8.06 -10.14
CA HIS A 290 2.39 -8.33 -10.48
C HIS A 290 2.90 -9.64 -9.91
N ARG A 291 3.93 -10.22 -10.52
CA ARG A 291 4.65 -11.41 -10.04
C ARG A 291 6.14 -11.11 -9.91
N LEU A 292 6.82 -11.78 -9.00
CA LEU A 292 8.23 -11.53 -8.75
C LEU A 292 9.07 -11.79 -10.01
N GLY A 293 9.84 -10.76 -10.43
CA GLY A 293 10.69 -10.82 -11.62
C GLY A 293 9.95 -10.82 -12.95
N GLN A 294 8.64 -10.56 -12.95
CA GLN A 294 7.92 -10.19 -14.16
C GLN A 294 8.37 -8.78 -14.56
N ASP A 295 8.50 -8.52 -15.87
CA ASP A 295 8.69 -7.13 -16.32
C ASP A 295 7.44 -6.31 -15.93
N PRO A 296 7.59 -5.07 -15.43
CA PRO A 296 6.48 -4.16 -15.19
C PRO A 296 5.54 -4.18 -16.38
N THR A 297 4.30 -4.60 -16.15
CA THR A 297 3.28 -4.51 -17.18
C THR A 297 3.11 -3.03 -17.48
N PRO A 298 3.25 -2.57 -18.74
CA PRO A 298 2.90 -1.21 -19.07
C PRO A 298 1.47 -0.97 -18.57
N ALA A 299 1.26 0.12 -17.80
CA ALA A 299 -0.09 0.47 -17.38
C ALA A 299 -0.98 0.51 -18.64
N PRO A 300 -2.12 -0.20 -18.67
CA PRO A 300 -3.00 -0.17 -19.83
C PRO A 300 -3.37 1.26 -20.13
N THR A 301 -3.14 1.69 -21.38
CA THR A 301 -3.60 3.00 -21.83
C THR A 301 -5.13 2.96 -21.85
N LEU A 302 -5.75 3.62 -20.89
CA LEU A 302 -7.21 3.74 -20.84
C LEU A 302 -7.65 4.98 -21.62
N SER A 303 -8.72 4.85 -22.40
CA SER A 303 -9.28 5.96 -23.17
C SER A 303 -10.79 5.83 -23.32
N LEU A 304 -11.45 6.94 -23.68
CA LEU A 304 -12.85 6.94 -24.08
C LEU A 304 -12.92 6.96 -25.60
N SER A 305 -13.95 6.33 -26.19
CA SER A 305 -14.17 6.40 -27.64
C SER A 305 -14.45 7.82 -28.15
N HIS A 306 -14.74 8.76 -27.25
CA HIS A 306 -14.99 10.16 -27.54
C HIS A 306 -14.18 11.05 -26.60
N ALA A 307 -13.51 12.06 -27.14
CA ALA A 307 -12.80 13.07 -26.36
C ALA A 307 -13.77 14.11 -25.77
N ASP A 308 -14.89 14.36 -26.44
CA ASP A 308 -15.99 15.21 -26.00
C ASP A 308 -17.31 14.70 -26.59
N LEU A 309 -18.42 15.10 -25.98
CA LEU A 309 -19.77 14.87 -26.49
C LEU A 309 -20.50 16.20 -26.65
N SER A 310 -20.84 16.55 -27.89
CA SER A 310 -21.54 17.81 -28.20
C SER A 310 -22.84 17.52 -28.95
N ALA A 311 -23.97 18.02 -28.42
CA ALA A 311 -25.29 17.79 -28.98
C ALA A 311 -26.05 19.10 -29.23
N LEU A 312 -26.90 19.10 -30.25
CA LEU A 312 -27.81 20.20 -30.56
C LEU A 312 -29.24 19.67 -30.57
N SER A 313 -30.13 20.35 -29.85
CA SER A 313 -31.55 20.00 -29.80
C SER A 313 -32.45 21.22 -29.83
N ARG A 314 -33.75 20.97 -30.06
CA ARG A 314 -34.80 21.98 -29.89
C ARG A 314 -35.28 21.97 -28.43
N PRO A 315 -35.89 23.06 -27.94
CA PRO A 315 -36.49 23.07 -26.62
C PRO A 315 -37.56 21.97 -26.49
N GLY A 316 -37.42 21.11 -25.47
CA GLY A 316 -38.28 19.95 -25.23
C GLY A 316 -38.14 18.86 -26.30
N GLY A 317 -37.02 18.83 -27.03
CA GLY A 317 -36.73 17.81 -28.03
C GLY A 317 -36.73 16.40 -27.46
N ALA A 318 -36.80 15.41 -28.36
CA ALA A 318 -36.74 14.01 -27.96
C ALA A 318 -35.44 13.69 -27.21
N PRO A 319 -35.48 12.81 -26.20
CA PRO A 319 -34.29 12.36 -25.50
C PRO A 319 -33.31 11.70 -26.48
N GLN A 320 -32.02 11.89 -26.25
CA GLN A 320 -30.94 11.26 -27.03
C GLN A 320 -30.11 10.37 -26.12
N THR A 321 -29.69 9.21 -26.62
CA THR A 321 -28.78 8.31 -25.90
C THR A 321 -27.54 8.10 -26.75
N VAL A 322 -26.37 8.29 -26.17
CA VAL A 322 -25.07 8.05 -26.83
C VAL A 322 -24.30 7.03 -26.03
N SER A 323 -23.76 6.02 -26.71
CA SER A 323 -22.89 5.01 -26.09
C SER A 323 -21.43 5.42 -26.23
N ILE A 324 -20.76 5.58 -25.09
CA ILE A 324 -19.33 5.84 -25.00
C ILE A 324 -18.65 4.53 -24.59
N GLN A 325 -17.60 4.14 -25.29
CA GLN A 325 -16.83 2.94 -24.93
C GLN A 325 -15.66 3.36 -24.05
N VAL A 326 -15.40 2.61 -22.99
CA VAL A 326 -14.18 2.67 -22.19
C VAL A 326 -13.24 1.63 -22.77
N LEU A 327 -12.07 2.06 -23.23
CA LEU A 327 -11.13 1.23 -23.98
C LEU A 327 -9.86 1.02 -23.15
N ALA A 328 -9.28 -0.18 -23.22
CA ALA A 328 -8.00 -0.53 -22.64
C ALA A 328 -7.08 -1.15 -23.69
N GLU A 329 -5.83 -0.70 -23.73
CA GLU A 329 -4.79 -1.32 -24.55
C GLU A 329 -4.37 -2.66 -23.90
N GLY A 330 -5.11 -3.74 -24.22
CA GLY A 330 -4.88 -5.07 -23.64
C GLY A 330 -6.13 -5.95 -23.41
N ASP A 331 -7.30 -5.56 -23.91
CA ASP A 331 -8.59 -6.30 -23.83
C ASP A 331 -9.14 -6.59 -22.41
N VAL A 332 -8.47 -6.14 -21.35
CA VAL A 332 -8.96 -6.27 -19.97
C VAL A 332 -9.18 -4.87 -19.38
N LEU A 333 -10.46 -4.53 -19.17
CA LEU A 333 -10.84 -3.32 -18.47
C LEU A 333 -10.90 -3.57 -16.96
N PRO A 334 -10.26 -2.72 -16.14
CA PRO A 334 -10.47 -2.78 -14.69
C PRO A 334 -11.94 -2.41 -14.37
N PRO A 335 -12.47 -2.81 -13.20
CA PRO A 335 -13.74 -2.29 -12.71
C PRO A 335 -13.73 -0.76 -12.73
N TRP A 336 -14.86 -0.12 -13.02
CA TRP A 336 -14.92 1.34 -13.10
C TRP A 336 -16.29 1.87 -12.72
N GLU A 337 -16.32 3.11 -12.27
CA GLU A 337 -17.54 3.86 -11.94
C GLU A 337 -17.61 5.16 -12.76
N ALA A 338 -18.79 5.77 -12.85
CA ALA A 338 -18.95 7.05 -13.52
C ALA A 338 -19.95 7.97 -12.83
N TRP A 339 -19.65 9.26 -12.80
CA TRP A 339 -20.51 10.30 -12.23
C TRP A 339 -20.31 11.64 -12.95
N VAL A 340 -21.21 12.59 -12.68
CA VAL A 340 -21.08 13.97 -13.13
C VAL A 340 -20.35 14.78 -12.06
N GLU A 341 -19.27 15.46 -12.44
CA GLU A 341 -18.48 16.32 -11.55
C GLU A 341 -19.37 17.45 -11.01
N GLY A 342 -19.39 17.61 -9.68
CA GLY A 342 -20.27 18.57 -9.00
C GLY A 342 -21.68 18.06 -8.69
N GLY A 343 -22.03 16.81 -9.02
CA GLY A 343 -23.30 16.19 -8.65
C GLY A 343 -24.27 16.03 -9.83
N SER A 344 -25.57 16.20 -9.61
CA SER A 344 -26.58 15.90 -10.63
C SER A 344 -26.79 17.04 -11.65
N ALA A 345 -27.06 16.65 -12.90
CA ALA A 345 -27.49 17.55 -13.96
C ALA A 345 -28.86 17.09 -14.48
N SER A 346 -29.90 17.92 -14.41
CA SER A 346 -31.28 17.51 -14.74
C SER A 346 -31.51 17.12 -16.21
N TRP A 347 -30.59 17.50 -17.09
CA TRP A 347 -30.61 17.23 -18.52
C TRP A 347 -29.69 16.07 -18.93
N LEU A 348 -28.97 15.47 -17.99
CA LEU A 348 -27.92 14.48 -18.22
C LEU A 348 -28.02 13.34 -17.20
N THR A 349 -28.28 12.13 -17.67
CA THR A 349 -28.28 10.91 -16.85
C THR A 349 -27.24 9.93 -17.38
N LEU A 350 -26.52 9.28 -16.48
CA LEU A 350 -25.50 8.29 -16.79
C LEU A 350 -26.02 6.89 -16.44
N GLU A 351 -25.81 5.93 -17.33
CA GLU A 351 -26.03 4.50 -17.08
C GLU A 351 -24.71 3.76 -17.37
N PRO A 352 -23.82 3.61 -16.37
CA PRO A 352 -22.56 2.88 -16.53
C PRO A 352 -22.82 1.38 -16.64
N ARG A 353 -22.14 0.72 -17.58
CA ARG A 353 -22.18 -0.73 -17.79
C ARG A 353 -20.77 -1.32 -17.81
N PRO A 354 -20.13 -1.47 -16.63
CA PRO A 354 -18.71 -1.82 -16.56
C PRO A 354 -18.36 -3.16 -17.20
N ALA A 355 -19.24 -4.16 -17.06
CA ALA A 355 -19.07 -5.48 -17.66
C ALA A 355 -19.13 -5.46 -19.19
N GLU A 356 -19.79 -4.45 -19.79
CA GLU A 356 -19.87 -4.27 -21.24
C GLU A 356 -18.80 -3.29 -21.75
N GLY A 357 -18.00 -2.68 -20.87
CA GLY A 357 -17.05 -1.64 -21.23
C GLY A 357 -17.70 -0.38 -21.80
N SER A 358 -18.97 -0.10 -21.47
CA SER A 358 -19.72 1.01 -22.05
C SER A 358 -20.41 1.89 -21.02
N LEU A 359 -20.52 3.17 -21.34
CA LEU A 359 -21.27 4.19 -20.60
C LEU A 359 -22.36 4.72 -21.52
N LEU A 360 -23.63 4.55 -21.14
CA LEU A 360 -24.72 5.22 -21.84
C LEU A 360 -24.94 6.61 -21.23
N VAL A 361 -24.89 7.60 -22.10
CA VAL A 361 -25.11 9.01 -21.77
C VAL A 361 -26.47 9.43 -22.32
N HIS A 362 -27.42 9.69 -21.42
CA HIS A 362 -28.77 10.12 -21.77
C HIS A 362 -28.90 11.63 -21.65
N LEU A 363 -29.23 12.28 -22.76
CA LEU A 363 -29.48 13.70 -22.85
C LEU A 363 -30.98 13.95 -22.93
N GLN A 364 -31.49 14.75 -21.99
CA GLN A 364 -32.88 15.20 -21.94
C GLN A 364 -32.94 16.71 -22.19
N PRO A 365 -33.23 17.16 -23.42
CA PRO A 365 -33.31 18.57 -23.74
C PRO A 365 -34.39 19.28 -22.90
N PRO A 366 -34.06 20.34 -22.14
CA PRO A 366 -35.07 21.13 -21.43
C PRO A 366 -35.99 21.90 -22.38
N ALA A 367 -37.14 22.32 -21.86
CA ALA A 367 -38.13 23.12 -22.60
C ALA A 367 -37.69 24.58 -22.88
N VAL A 368 -36.54 25.00 -22.36
CA VAL A 368 -36.00 26.36 -22.50
C VAL A 368 -34.71 26.30 -23.31
N ALA A 369 -34.55 27.23 -24.25
CA ALA A 369 -33.32 27.38 -25.02
C ALA A 369 -32.15 27.82 -24.13
N GLY A 370 -30.94 27.38 -24.45
CA GLY A 370 -29.72 27.70 -23.71
C GLY A 370 -28.60 26.71 -23.99
N ASP A 371 -27.41 27.04 -23.51
CA ASP A 371 -26.23 26.18 -23.57
C ASP A 371 -26.00 25.54 -22.20
N LEU A 372 -25.78 24.23 -22.20
CA LEU A 372 -25.57 23.43 -21.00
C LEU A 372 -24.26 22.69 -21.13
N SER A 373 -23.49 22.64 -20.04
CA SER A 373 -22.21 21.93 -19.98
C SER A 373 -22.09 21.15 -18.69
N ALA A 374 -21.50 19.96 -18.77
CA ALA A 374 -21.16 19.12 -17.63
C ALA A 374 -19.85 18.38 -17.90
N GLN A 375 -19.16 18.02 -16.83
CA GLN A 375 -17.98 17.17 -16.90
C GLN A 375 -18.34 15.80 -16.35
N VAL A 376 -18.28 14.76 -17.18
CA VAL A 376 -18.44 13.38 -16.74
C VAL A 376 -17.07 12.84 -16.35
N ILE A 377 -17.00 12.17 -15.20
CA ILE A 377 -15.85 11.45 -14.70
C ILE A 377 -16.13 9.97 -14.86
N VAL A 378 -15.21 9.26 -15.52
CA VAL A 378 -15.13 7.80 -15.50
C VAL A 378 -13.90 7.46 -14.69
N GLN A 379 -14.06 6.70 -13.60
CA GLN A 379 -13.01 6.33 -12.67
C GLN A 379 -12.76 4.84 -12.74
N PRO A 380 -11.76 4.40 -13.52
CA PRO A 380 -11.29 3.03 -13.45
C PRO A 380 -10.57 2.78 -12.13
N LEU A 381 -10.81 1.62 -11.55
CA LEU A 381 -10.24 1.21 -10.27
C LEU A 381 -8.72 1.14 -10.41
N TYR A 382 -8.02 1.89 -9.56
CA TYR A 382 -6.56 2.01 -9.53
C TYR A 382 -5.93 2.81 -10.68
N TYR A 383 -6.71 3.47 -11.55
CA TYR A 383 -6.15 4.29 -12.64
C TYR A 383 -6.58 5.77 -12.54
N PRO A 384 -5.87 6.70 -13.21
CA PRO A 384 -6.32 8.09 -13.30
C PRO A 384 -7.73 8.21 -13.92
N PRO A 385 -8.53 9.19 -13.48
CA PRO A 385 -9.88 9.40 -14.02
C PRO A 385 -9.83 9.85 -15.49
N LEU A 386 -10.70 9.27 -16.30
CA LEU A 386 -10.98 9.74 -17.66
C LEU A 386 -12.07 10.81 -17.59
N ARG A 387 -11.89 11.88 -18.37
CA ARG A 387 -12.75 13.06 -18.35
C ARG A 387 -13.45 13.22 -19.68
N LEU A 388 -14.78 13.20 -19.68
CA LEU A 388 -15.62 13.46 -20.85
C LEU A 388 -16.41 14.77 -20.67
N PRO A 389 -15.99 15.87 -21.33
CA PRO A 389 -16.80 17.07 -21.44
C PRO A 389 -18.07 16.78 -22.25
N VAL A 390 -19.22 17.19 -21.72
CA VAL A 390 -20.52 17.04 -22.39
C VAL A 390 -21.16 18.41 -22.55
N SER A 391 -21.53 18.78 -23.77
CA SER A 391 -22.24 20.02 -24.09
C SER A 391 -23.55 19.75 -24.83
N LEU A 392 -24.59 20.50 -24.46
CA LEU A 392 -25.90 20.48 -25.12
C LEU A 392 -26.36 21.90 -25.39
N THR A 393 -26.44 22.26 -26.67
CA THR A 393 -27.08 23.50 -27.12
C THR A 393 -28.55 23.22 -27.41
N VAL A 394 -29.43 24.01 -26.81
CA VAL A 394 -30.87 23.97 -27.04
C VAL A 394 -31.27 25.26 -27.75
N ALA A 395 -31.67 25.18 -29.02
CA ALA A 395 -31.96 26.37 -29.82
C ALA A 395 -33.19 26.21 -30.72
N HIS A 396 -33.86 27.33 -30.97
CA HIS A 396 -34.92 27.41 -31.97
C HIS A 396 -34.31 27.50 -33.38
N LEU A 397 -34.25 26.38 -34.09
CA LEU A 397 -33.81 26.37 -35.49
C LEU A 397 -34.91 26.94 -36.39
N THR A 398 -34.67 28.13 -36.95
CA THR A 398 -35.50 28.68 -38.03
C THR A 398 -34.89 28.27 -39.36
N LEU A 399 -35.59 27.41 -40.12
CA LEU A 399 -35.24 27.15 -41.52
C LEU A 399 -35.66 28.37 -42.33
N LEU A 400 -34.68 29.14 -42.82
CA LEU A 400 -34.97 30.17 -43.82
C LEU A 400 -35.27 29.48 -45.16
N PRO A 401 -36.41 29.74 -45.82
CA PRO A 401 -36.69 29.18 -47.13
C PRO A 401 -35.67 29.68 -48.16
N GLU A 402 -35.20 28.77 -49.01
CA GLU A 402 -34.26 29.05 -50.08
C GLU A 402 -34.88 30.06 -51.07
N VAL A 403 -34.36 31.29 -51.10
CA VAL A 403 -34.77 32.30 -52.08
C VAL A 403 -34.15 31.93 -53.42
N ARG A 404 -34.84 31.13 -54.23
CA ARG A 404 -34.49 31.00 -55.65
C ARG A 404 -34.76 32.34 -56.34
N ARG A 405 -33.69 33.07 -56.69
CA ARG A 405 -33.80 34.11 -57.71
C ARG A 405 -34.08 33.44 -59.04
N ALA A 406 -35.26 33.66 -59.60
CA ALA A 406 -35.48 33.45 -61.02
C ALA A 406 -34.68 34.53 -61.77
N GLY A 407 -33.67 34.11 -62.51
CA GLY A 407 -32.87 34.92 -63.43
C GLY A 407 -32.48 34.07 -64.62
#